data_AF-A0A2E9LGW7-F1
#
_entry.id   AF-A0A2E9LGW7-F1
#
_cell.length_a   1.000
_cell.length_b   1.000
_cell.length_c   1.000
_cell.angle_alpha   90.00
_cell.angle_beta   90.00
_cell.angle_gamma   90.00
#
_symmetry.space_group_name_H-M   'P 1'
#
loop_
_entity.id
_entity.type
_entity.pdbx_description
1 polymer ?
#
loop_
_entity_poly.entity_id
_entity_poly.type
_entity_poly.pdbx_seq_one_letter_code
_entity_poly.pdbx_strand_id
1 'polypeptide(L)'
;MLKNNLTFITIMRYLLVILFVLIIPNISAVIISEIMYSPNFDENYNEWVEIYNEGSDVNLSNWSLCGKDILEGYIDHNEAEALKNEGGLILTAGSYAIITDGGSGTEVYSNFDVSGLALHVDAASLCGRLSNTGKEISLEDNQESLIDSVAYSPDWGAQDNNNSLQFDGEWCEAISTPGNENNCGIEEIQEEITETESPEIVEDSNEILEEVISNEIEVSEEIEEDVKKELTGLSIEEDKPENIELSIIKLNPKDIKTEENKEYLGIESYAMYGFVSFCILLTILFIFRKNKFNKNEFN
;
A
#
# COMPACT_ATOMS: atom_id res chain seq x y z
N MET A 1 -57.94 -13.27 21.12
CA MET A 1 -56.87 -14.19 20.66
C MET A 1 -56.18 -13.73 19.37
N LEU A 2 -56.88 -13.33 18.30
CA LEU A 2 -56.22 -12.93 17.03
C LEU A 2 -55.27 -11.72 17.13
N LYS A 3 -55.61 -10.68 17.91
CA LYS A 3 -54.77 -9.47 18.04
C LYS A 3 -53.36 -9.76 18.59
N ASN A 4 -53.24 -10.70 19.54
CA ASN A 4 -51.97 -11.06 20.16
C ASN A 4 -51.04 -11.81 19.19
N ASN A 5 -51.61 -12.53 18.22
CA ASN A 5 -50.82 -13.22 17.20
C ASN A 5 -50.26 -12.24 16.17
N LEU A 6 -51.00 -11.18 15.84
CA LEU A 6 -50.56 -10.19 14.87
C LEU A 6 -49.40 -9.35 15.43
N THR A 7 -49.51 -8.85 16.67
CA THR A 7 -48.42 -8.12 17.33
C THR A 7 -47.17 -8.98 17.52
N PHE A 8 -47.32 -10.26 17.86
CA PHE A 8 -46.18 -11.18 17.99
C PHE A 8 -45.44 -11.39 16.66
N ILE A 9 -46.16 -11.53 15.55
CA ILE A 9 -45.57 -11.65 14.21
C ILE A 9 -44.83 -10.36 13.82
N THR A 10 -45.40 -9.19 14.13
CA THR A 10 -44.76 -7.90 13.83
C THR A 10 -43.45 -7.74 14.62
N ILE A 11 -43.45 -8.08 15.92
CA ILE A 11 -42.25 -8.03 16.77
C ILE A 11 -41.18 -9.00 16.26
N MET A 12 -41.56 -10.24 15.92
CA MET A 12 -40.62 -11.21 15.34
C MET A 12 -40.03 -10.73 14.01
N ARG A 13 -40.80 -10.02 13.18
CA ARG A 13 -40.30 -9.48 11.92
C ARG A 13 -39.26 -8.39 12.12
N TYR A 14 -39.48 -7.49 13.09
CA TYR A 14 -38.47 -6.49 13.46
C TYR A 14 -37.24 -7.12 14.09
N LEU A 15 -37.41 -8.14 14.95
CA LEU A 15 -36.30 -8.82 15.61
C LEU A 15 -35.43 -9.60 14.61
N LEU A 16 -36.03 -10.18 13.57
CA LEU A 16 -35.32 -10.86 12.49
C LEU A 16 -34.56 -9.87 11.60
N VAL A 17 -35.11 -8.69 11.33
CA VAL A 17 -34.40 -7.60 10.61
C VAL A 17 -33.22 -7.08 11.43
N ILE A 18 -33.41 -6.84 12.74
CA ILE A 18 -32.32 -6.40 13.63
C ILE A 18 -31.24 -7.46 13.72
N LEU A 19 -31.62 -8.74 13.85
CA LEU A 19 -30.66 -9.84 13.85
C LEU A 19 -29.90 -9.91 12.52
N PHE A 20 -30.55 -9.70 11.38
CA PHE A 20 -29.90 -9.68 10.06
C PHE A 20 -28.91 -8.50 9.90
N VAL A 21 -29.21 -7.34 10.48
CA VAL A 21 -28.32 -6.16 10.51
C VAL A 21 -27.13 -6.36 11.47
N LEU A 22 -27.28 -7.16 12.52
CA LEU A 22 -26.21 -7.47 13.48
C LEU A 22 -25.27 -8.60 13.03
N ILE A 23 -25.60 -9.32 11.94
CA ILE A 23 -24.76 -10.37 11.36
C ILE A 23 -24.17 -9.91 10.01
N ILE A 24 -24.12 -8.60 9.74
CA ILE A 24 -23.28 -8.13 8.63
C ILE A 24 -21.84 -8.39 9.08
N PRO A 25 -21.10 -9.33 8.46
CA PRO A 25 -19.69 -9.45 8.78
C PRO A 25 -19.05 -8.10 8.47
N ASN A 26 -18.28 -7.54 9.41
CA ASN A 26 -17.27 -6.57 9.04
C ASN A 26 -16.28 -7.36 8.19
N ILE A 27 -16.48 -7.33 6.87
CA ILE A 27 -15.53 -7.88 5.93
C ILE A 27 -14.32 -6.96 6.08
N SER A 28 -13.28 -7.45 6.73
CA SER A 28 -11.97 -6.81 6.72
C SER A 28 -11.55 -6.78 5.26
N ALA A 29 -11.62 -5.61 4.62
CA ALA A 29 -11.19 -5.42 3.25
C ALA A 29 -9.85 -4.69 3.32
N VAL A 30 -8.79 -5.40 2.98
CA VAL A 30 -7.58 -4.73 2.50
C VAL A 30 -7.87 -4.35 1.07
N ILE A 31 -7.78 -3.07 0.74
CA ILE A 31 -8.10 -2.56 -0.60
C ILE A 31 -6.84 -1.99 -1.25
N ILE A 32 -6.80 -1.96 -2.57
CA ILE A 32 -5.82 -1.18 -3.32
C ILE A 32 -6.27 0.29 -3.25
N SER A 33 -5.50 1.14 -2.59
CA SER A 33 -5.87 2.53 -2.28
C SER A 33 -5.24 3.54 -3.20
N GLU A 34 -4.01 3.32 -3.67
CA GLU A 34 -3.29 4.29 -4.51
C GLU A 34 -2.37 3.56 -5.51
N ILE A 35 -2.26 4.11 -6.72
CA ILE A 35 -1.47 3.54 -7.81
C ILE A 35 -0.63 4.65 -8.46
N MET A 36 0.70 4.54 -8.33
CA MET A 36 1.66 5.38 -9.05
C MET A 36 2.15 4.63 -10.29
N TYR A 37 1.45 4.77 -11.41
CA TYR A 37 1.76 4.04 -12.63
C TYR A 37 2.62 4.81 -13.63
N SER A 38 2.69 6.15 -13.53
CA SER A 38 3.45 7.01 -14.46
C SER A 38 4.18 8.12 -13.68
N PRO A 39 5.18 7.76 -12.85
CA PRO A 39 6.00 8.73 -12.13
C PRO A 39 6.84 9.57 -13.11
N ASN A 40 7.17 10.82 -12.74
CA ASN A 40 8.10 11.65 -13.52
C ASN A 40 9.59 11.31 -13.29
N PHE A 41 9.85 10.18 -12.63
CA PHE A 41 11.14 9.56 -12.41
C PHE A 41 11.31 8.36 -13.36
N ASP A 42 12.40 7.58 -13.22
CA ASP A 42 12.53 6.35 -13.98
C ASP A 42 11.43 5.35 -13.56
N GLU A 43 10.48 5.09 -14.47
CA GLU A 43 9.35 4.17 -14.26
C GLU A 43 9.81 2.75 -13.91
N ASN A 44 11.04 2.36 -14.24
CA ASN A 44 11.55 1.05 -13.85
C ASN A 44 11.66 0.88 -12.32
N TYR A 45 11.84 1.98 -11.57
CA TYR A 45 12.18 1.94 -10.15
C TYR A 45 11.23 2.77 -9.27
N ASN A 46 10.35 3.58 -9.86
CA ASN A 46 9.52 4.56 -9.16
C ASN A 46 8.01 4.29 -9.26
N GLU A 47 7.62 3.14 -9.82
CA GLU A 47 6.25 2.63 -9.76
C GLU A 47 5.97 1.98 -8.41
N TRP A 48 4.75 2.16 -7.88
CA TRP A 48 4.31 1.52 -6.65
C TRP A 48 2.79 1.36 -6.61
N VAL A 49 2.36 0.41 -5.77
CA VAL A 49 0.96 0.17 -5.42
C VAL A 49 0.82 0.28 -3.92
N GLU A 50 -0.19 1.00 -3.46
CA GLU A 50 -0.54 1.08 -2.06
C GLU A 50 -1.77 0.23 -1.75
N ILE A 51 -1.74 -0.39 -0.58
CA ILE A 51 -2.90 -1.03 0.03
C ILE A 51 -3.27 -0.39 1.36
N TYR A 52 -4.57 -0.31 1.65
CA TYR A 52 -5.13 0.22 2.89
C TYR A 52 -5.95 -0.84 3.61
N ASN A 53 -5.80 -0.92 4.94
CA ASN A 53 -6.58 -1.84 5.76
C ASN A 53 -7.75 -1.13 6.48
N GLU A 54 -8.96 -1.29 5.94
CA GLU A 54 -10.20 -0.76 6.54
C GLU A 54 -10.73 -1.57 7.72
N GLY A 55 -10.11 -2.71 8.01
CA GLY A 55 -10.59 -3.70 8.97
C GLY A 55 -9.75 -3.81 10.23
N SER A 56 -9.50 -5.05 10.66
CA SER A 56 -8.62 -5.37 11.79
C SER A 56 -7.21 -5.67 11.29
N ASP A 57 -6.22 -5.70 12.17
CA ASP A 57 -4.85 -6.12 11.82
C ASP A 57 -4.83 -7.39 10.96
N VAL A 58 -4.11 -7.34 9.83
CA VAL A 58 -3.99 -8.42 8.86
C VAL A 58 -2.53 -8.87 8.79
N ASN A 59 -2.32 -10.19 8.76
CA ASN A 59 -1.02 -10.76 8.42
C ASN A 59 -1.00 -11.08 6.92
N LEU A 60 -0.14 -10.39 6.19
CA LEU A 60 0.05 -10.50 4.73
C LEU A 60 0.96 -11.68 4.33
N SER A 61 1.31 -12.58 5.25
CA SER A 61 2.13 -13.75 4.95
C SER A 61 1.50 -14.63 3.86
N ASN A 62 2.25 -14.86 2.78
CA ASN A 62 1.84 -15.58 1.57
C ASN A 62 0.68 -14.91 0.81
N TRP A 63 0.43 -13.62 1.02
CA TRP A 63 -0.39 -12.84 0.10
C TRP A 63 0.41 -12.55 -1.17
N SER A 64 -0.30 -12.26 -2.25
CA SER A 64 0.33 -11.91 -3.51
C SER A 64 -0.32 -10.68 -4.15
N LEU A 65 0.50 -9.94 -4.89
CA LEU A 65 0.08 -8.85 -5.76
C LEU A 65 0.38 -9.25 -7.20
N CYS A 66 -0.62 -9.27 -8.06
CA CYS A 66 -0.52 -9.70 -9.46
C CYS A 66 0.10 -11.12 -9.59
N GLY A 67 -0.23 -12.01 -8.65
CA GLY A 67 0.31 -13.36 -8.58
C GLY A 67 1.81 -13.44 -8.22
N LYS A 68 2.38 -12.38 -7.60
CA LYS A 68 3.73 -12.36 -7.03
C LYS A 68 3.68 -12.23 -5.52
N ASP A 69 4.40 -13.09 -4.81
CA ASP A 69 4.41 -13.10 -3.35
C ASP A 69 4.88 -11.76 -2.80
N ILE A 70 4.18 -11.28 -1.77
CA ILE A 70 4.53 -10.06 -1.03
C ILE A 70 5.50 -10.43 0.09
N LEU A 71 6.60 -9.69 0.18
CA LEU A 71 7.68 -9.86 1.14
C LEU A 71 7.85 -8.59 2.00
N GLU A 72 8.44 -8.76 3.18
CA GLU A 72 8.69 -7.67 4.12
C GLU A 72 9.79 -6.73 3.64
N GLY A 73 9.63 -5.44 3.90
CA GLY A 73 10.62 -4.40 3.60
C GLY A 73 10.61 -3.99 2.14
N TYR A 74 11.62 -3.24 1.72
CA TYR A 74 11.84 -2.88 0.32
C TYR A 74 13.30 -3.16 -0.07
N ILE A 75 13.58 -3.24 -1.37
CA ILE A 75 14.93 -3.40 -1.89
C ILE A 75 15.31 -2.10 -2.59
N ASP A 76 16.24 -1.33 -2.02
CA ASP A 76 16.76 -0.13 -2.70
C ASP A 76 17.45 -0.57 -3.99
N HIS A 77 17.17 0.11 -5.11
CA HIS A 77 17.78 -0.21 -6.41
C HIS A 77 19.33 -0.21 -6.37
N ASN A 78 19.91 0.63 -5.50
CA ASN A 78 21.35 0.78 -5.34
C ASN A 78 21.95 -0.19 -4.33
N GLU A 79 21.12 -0.98 -3.62
CA GLU A 79 21.55 -1.97 -2.64
C GLU A 79 21.19 -3.40 -3.09
N ALA A 80 21.86 -4.39 -2.49
CA ALA A 80 21.70 -5.79 -2.87
C ALA A 80 20.77 -6.59 -1.94
N GLU A 81 20.43 -6.05 -0.77
CA GLU A 81 19.63 -6.74 0.26
C GLU A 81 18.39 -5.93 0.63
N ALA A 82 17.33 -6.63 1.02
CA ALA A 82 16.11 -5.99 1.49
C ALA A 82 16.32 -5.26 2.81
N LEU A 83 15.90 -4.00 2.86
CA LEU A 83 15.84 -3.18 4.06
C LEU A 83 14.57 -3.53 4.83
N LYS A 84 14.76 -4.14 6.00
CA LYS A 84 13.64 -4.60 6.85
C LYS A 84 12.85 -3.41 7.39
N ASN A 85 11.54 -3.53 7.34
CA ASN A 85 10.63 -2.64 8.07
C ASN A 85 10.41 -3.16 9.52
N GLU A 86 9.95 -2.31 10.43
CA GLU A 86 9.71 -2.70 11.84
C GLU A 86 8.43 -3.54 12.06
N GLY A 87 7.47 -3.48 11.13
CA GLY A 87 6.16 -4.15 11.21
C GLY A 87 6.11 -5.57 10.62
N GLY A 88 7.18 -6.03 9.97
CA GLY A 88 7.21 -7.27 9.18
C GLY A 88 6.15 -7.27 8.08
N LEU A 89 5.22 -8.23 8.18
CA LEU A 89 4.08 -8.43 7.27
C LEU A 89 2.73 -8.15 7.94
N ILE A 90 2.73 -7.44 9.08
CA ILE A 90 1.50 -7.10 9.78
C ILE A 90 1.03 -5.71 9.34
N LEU A 91 -0.05 -5.67 8.57
CA LEU A 91 -0.74 -4.43 8.23
C LEU A 91 -1.80 -4.13 9.29
N THR A 92 -1.52 -3.16 10.15
CA THR A 92 -2.42 -2.76 11.23
C THR A 92 -3.70 -2.11 10.71
N ALA A 93 -4.76 -2.17 11.51
CA ALA A 93 -6.03 -1.50 11.22
C ALA A 93 -5.84 0.01 10.95
N GLY A 94 -6.42 0.53 9.88
CA GLY A 94 -6.35 1.94 9.49
C GLY A 94 -4.96 2.38 9.04
N SER A 95 -4.10 1.44 8.63
CA SER A 95 -2.74 1.73 8.14
C SER A 95 -2.59 1.37 6.67
N TYR A 96 -1.57 1.97 6.06
CA TYR A 96 -1.22 1.82 4.65
C TYR A 96 0.06 1.01 4.50
N ALA A 97 0.21 0.31 3.37
CA ALA A 97 1.45 -0.31 2.96
C ALA A 97 1.79 0.00 1.51
N ILE A 98 3.06 0.30 1.26
CA ILE A 98 3.60 0.55 -0.08
C ILE A 98 4.30 -0.69 -0.58
N ILE A 99 3.88 -1.19 -1.74
CA ILE A 99 4.42 -2.37 -2.40
C ILE A 99 5.19 -1.94 -3.65
N THR A 100 6.48 -2.26 -3.69
CA THR A 100 7.40 -1.93 -4.80
C THR A 100 7.95 -3.16 -5.49
N ASP A 101 8.72 -2.97 -6.57
CA ASP A 101 9.58 -3.99 -7.15
C ASP A 101 10.64 -4.46 -6.14
N GLY A 102 10.84 -5.78 -6.04
CA GLY A 102 11.88 -6.39 -5.22
C GLY A 102 13.03 -7.02 -6.01
N GLY A 103 12.84 -7.41 -7.26
CA GLY A 103 13.89 -8.07 -8.03
C GLY A 103 14.86 -7.09 -8.68
N SER A 104 14.36 -5.96 -9.19
CA SER A 104 15.21 -4.87 -9.70
C SER A 104 15.45 -3.76 -8.67
N GLY A 105 14.67 -3.78 -7.58
CA GLY A 105 14.68 -2.79 -6.52
C GLY A 105 13.87 -1.54 -6.87
N THR A 106 13.89 -0.56 -5.97
CA THR A 106 13.09 0.65 -6.06
C THR A 106 13.89 1.89 -5.65
N GLU A 107 13.50 3.04 -6.18
CA GLU A 107 13.96 4.37 -5.75
C GLU A 107 12.82 5.18 -5.09
N VAL A 108 11.65 4.56 -4.85
CA VAL A 108 10.48 5.26 -4.29
C VAL A 108 10.79 5.92 -2.95
N TYR A 109 11.57 5.24 -2.09
CA TYR A 109 11.93 5.75 -0.75
C TYR A 109 12.99 6.87 -0.76
N SER A 110 13.65 7.12 -1.89
CA SER A 110 14.58 8.25 -2.05
C SER A 110 13.92 9.45 -2.77
N ASN A 111 12.90 9.18 -3.59
CA ASN A 111 12.23 10.19 -4.42
C ASN A 111 10.88 10.68 -3.86
N PHE A 112 10.24 9.93 -2.97
CA PHE A 112 8.96 10.28 -2.33
C PHE A 112 9.07 10.29 -0.79
N ASP A 113 8.23 11.10 -0.14
CA ASP A 113 8.09 11.09 1.31
C ASP A 113 7.14 9.95 1.73
N VAL A 114 7.70 8.75 1.84
CA VAL A 114 6.93 7.52 2.09
C VAL A 114 6.70 7.32 3.58
N SER A 115 5.43 7.13 3.94
CA SER A 115 5.01 6.64 5.25
C SER A 115 4.47 5.19 5.15
N GLY A 116 4.03 4.61 6.27
CA GLY A 116 3.39 3.29 6.27
C GLY A 116 4.35 2.10 6.19
N LEU A 117 3.78 0.91 5.99
CA LEU A 117 4.51 -0.36 5.98
C LEU A 117 5.17 -0.58 4.62
N ALA A 118 6.50 -0.71 4.60
CA ALA A 118 7.25 -1.00 3.37
C ALA A 118 7.21 -2.48 3.00
N LEU A 119 6.78 -2.81 1.80
CA LEU A 119 6.68 -4.15 1.24
C LEU A 119 7.23 -4.19 -0.20
N HIS A 120 7.55 -5.39 -0.68
CA HIS A 120 7.93 -5.59 -2.08
C HIS A 120 7.42 -6.92 -2.62
N VAL A 121 7.32 -7.03 -3.94
CA VAL A 121 7.01 -8.30 -4.60
C VAL A 121 8.27 -9.12 -4.90
N ASP A 122 8.17 -10.45 -4.83
CA ASP A 122 9.21 -11.37 -5.32
C ASP A 122 9.23 -11.45 -6.86
N ALA A 123 9.54 -10.33 -7.50
CA ALA A 123 9.65 -10.18 -8.95
C ALA A 123 10.49 -8.98 -9.34
N ALA A 124 11.20 -9.06 -10.46
CA ALA A 124 12.02 -7.97 -11.03
C ALA A 124 11.23 -6.90 -11.79
N SER A 125 9.95 -6.75 -11.46
CA SER A 125 9.06 -5.70 -11.96
C SER A 125 7.76 -5.77 -11.18
N LEU A 126 7.26 -4.63 -10.72
CA LEU A 126 5.97 -4.54 -10.04
C LEU A 126 4.84 -4.94 -11.01
N CYS A 127 4.12 -6.02 -10.71
CA CYS A 127 3.07 -6.57 -11.57
C CYS A 127 3.47 -6.88 -13.03
N GLY A 128 4.76 -6.99 -13.38
CA GLY A 128 5.17 -7.06 -14.79
C GLY A 128 5.13 -5.69 -15.50
N ARG A 129 5.46 -4.62 -14.77
CA ARG A 129 5.29 -3.19 -15.06
C ARG A 129 3.86 -2.71 -14.92
N LEU A 130 3.67 -1.55 -14.29
CA LEU A 130 2.44 -0.80 -14.44
C LEU A 130 2.45 -0.20 -15.87
N SER A 131 1.35 -0.34 -16.60
CA SER A 131 1.28 0.08 -18.00
C SER A 131 0.66 1.47 -18.09
N ASN A 132 1.33 2.38 -18.79
CA ASN A 132 0.79 3.69 -19.19
C ASN A 132 -0.43 3.61 -20.13
N THR A 133 -0.90 2.40 -20.46
CA THR A 133 -2.14 2.16 -21.21
C THR A 133 -3.24 1.53 -20.36
N GLY A 134 -3.05 1.42 -19.05
CA GLY A 134 -3.95 0.73 -18.14
C GLY A 134 -3.60 -0.74 -17.94
N LYS A 135 -3.97 -1.28 -16.77
CA LYS A 135 -3.68 -2.65 -16.35
C LYS A 135 -4.59 -3.10 -15.22
N GLU A 136 -4.84 -4.40 -15.13
CA GLU A 136 -5.46 -5.03 -13.97
C GLU A 136 -4.39 -5.37 -12.91
N ILE A 137 -4.61 -4.89 -11.69
CA ILE A 137 -3.85 -5.20 -10.49
C ILE A 137 -4.77 -6.04 -9.60
N SER A 138 -4.31 -7.22 -9.22
CA SER A 138 -5.04 -8.12 -8.33
C SER A 138 -4.29 -8.32 -7.01
N LEU A 139 -5.04 -8.41 -5.91
CA LEU A 139 -4.53 -8.70 -4.58
C LEU A 139 -5.18 -10.00 -4.10
N GLU A 140 -4.37 -11.02 -3.82
CA GLU A 140 -4.85 -12.32 -3.36
C GLU A 140 -4.30 -12.67 -1.98
N ASP A 141 -5.11 -13.35 -1.17
CA ASP A 141 -4.69 -13.83 0.15
C ASP A 141 -3.88 -15.13 0.09
N ASN A 142 -3.51 -15.63 1.27
CA ASN A 142 -2.77 -16.88 1.45
C ASN A 142 -3.50 -18.17 1.00
N GLN A 143 -4.75 -18.07 0.58
CA GLN A 143 -5.56 -19.16 0.03
C GLN A 143 -5.85 -18.92 -1.46
N GLU A 144 -5.15 -17.98 -2.10
CA GLU A 144 -5.38 -17.56 -3.49
C GLU A 144 -6.80 -16.99 -3.70
N SER A 145 -7.45 -16.52 -2.64
CA SER A 145 -8.74 -15.85 -2.74
C SER A 145 -8.52 -14.40 -3.13
N LEU A 146 -9.20 -13.95 -4.19
CA LEU A 146 -9.18 -12.56 -4.59
C LEU A 146 -9.76 -11.67 -3.48
N ILE A 147 -8.92 -10.80 -2.92
CA ILE A 147 -9.30 -9.83 -1.90
C ILE A 147 -9.76 -8.54 -2.56
N ASP A 148 -8.99 -8.04 -3.53
CA ASP A 148 -9.34 -6.85 -4.31
C ASP A 148 -8.76 -6.93 -5.74
N SER A 149 -9.35 -6.19 -6.67
CA SER A 149 -8.83 -6.00 -8.04
C SER A 149 -9.22 -4.65 -8.60
N VAL A 150 -8.26 -3.99 -9.25
CA VAL A 150 -8.44 -2.70 -9.92
C VAL A 150 -7.89 -2.78 -11.33
N ALA A 151 -8.75 -2.56 -12.32
CA ALA A 151 -8.35 -2.35 -13.71
C ALA A 151 -8.28 -0.85 -14.00
N TYR A 152 -7.12 -0.22 -13.70
CA TYR A 152 -6.96 1.21 -13.89
C TYR A 152 -6.84 1.59 -15.37
N SER A 153 -7.22 2.82 -15.68
CA SER A 153 -7.11 3.41 -17.01
C SER A 153 -6.39 4.75 -16.92
N PRO A 154 -5.49 5.10 -17.87
CA PRO A 154 -4.90 6.43 -17.95
C PRO A 154 -5.94 7.53 -18.22
N ASP A 155 -7.15 7.17 -18.68
CA ASP A 155 -8.26 8.11 -18.81
C ASP A 155 -8.73 8.66 -17.45
N TRP A 156 -8.31 8.07 -16.33
CA TRP A 156 -8.59 8.56 -14.97
C TRP A 156 -7.61 9.65 -14.53
N GLY A 157 -6.56 9.91 -15.30
CA GLY A 157 -5.53 10.90 -15.01
C GLY A 157 -4.20 10.28 -14.55
N ALA A 158 -3.34 11.09 -13.94
CA ALA A 158 -2.03 10.73 -13.37
C ALA A 158 -0.96 10.27 -14.40
N GLN A 159 -1.14 10.64 -15.67
CA GLN A 159 -0.21 10.34 -16.75
C GLN A 159 0.89 11.41 -16.83
N ASP A 160 2.16 11.02 -16.75
CA ASP A 160 3.33 11.88 -16.98
C ASP A 160 3.34 13.20 -16.17
N ASN A 161 2.76 13.19 -14.97
CA ASN A 161 2.58 14.39 -14.14
C ASN A 161 2.92 14.20 -12.66
N ASN A 162 3.44 13.02 -12.27
CA ASN A 162 3.85 12.67 -10.91
C ASN A 162 2.71 12.65 -9.86
N ASN A 163 1.47 12.80 -10.31
CA ASN A 163 0.30 12.46 -9.51
C ASN A 163 0.10 10.94 -9.55
N SER A 164 -0.79 10.45 -8.68
CA SER A 164 -1.20 9.05 -8.63
C SER A 164 -2.71 8.96 -8.81
N LEU A 165 -3.18 7.75 -9.07
CA LEU A 165 -4.59 7.42 -8.95
C LEU A 165 -4.85 7.05 -7.49
N GLN A 166 -5.78 7.75 -6.82
CA GLN A 166 -6.17 7.52 -5.43
C GLN A 166 -7.64 7.11 -5.34
N PHE A 167 -7.94 6.24 -4.38
CA PHE A 167 -9.30 5.83 -4.05
C PHE A 167 -9.78 6.52 -2.78
N ASP A 168 -10.80 7.38 -2.91
CA ASP A 168 -11.54 7.99 -1.79
C ASP A 168 -13.05 7.91 -2.10
N GLY A 169 -13.57 6.68 -2.09
CA GLY A 169 -14.93 6.34 -2.52
C GLY A 169 -15.12 6.29 -4.04
N GLU A 170 -14.38 7.10 -4.80
CA GLU A 170 -14.21 7.01 -6.25
C GLU A 170 -12.72 7.19 -6.60
N TRP A 171 -12.29 6.63 -7.74
CA TRP A 171 -10.93 6.83 -8.23
C TRP A 171 -10.76 8.23 -8.80
N CYS A 172 -9.70 8.92 -8.40
CA CYS A 172 -9.35 10.25 -8.87
C CYS A 172 -7.84 10.35 -9.10
N GLU A 173 -7.43 11.35 -9.88
CA GLU A 173 -6.06 11.82 -9.88
C GLU A 173 -5.85 12.80 -8.72
N ALA A 174 -4.75 12.64 -7.97
CA ALA A 174 -4.34 13.57 -6.92
C ALA A 174 -2.81 13.58 -6.72
N ILE A 175 -2.32 14.58 -5.99
CA ILE A 175 -0.92 14.60 -5.53
C ILE A 175 -0.67 13.34 -4.71
N SER A 176 0.38 12.61 -5.05
CA SER A 176 0.66 11.32 -4.42
C SER A 176 0.86 11.38 -2.90
N THR A 177 0.31 10.39 -2.20
CA THR A 177 0.25 10.32 -0.73
C THR A 177 0.79 9.00 -0.19
N PRO A 178 1.97 8.50 -0.62
CA PRO A 178 2.42 7.15 -0.26
C PRO A 178 2.53 6.97 1.25
N GLY A 179 1.66 6.11 1.78
CA GLY A 179 1.58 5.74 3.18
C GLY A 179 0.71 6.65 4.04
N ASN A 180 -0.02 7.57 3.43
CA ASN A 180 -0.86 8.56 4.09
C ASN A 180 -2.31 8.48 3.60
N GLU A 181 -3.19 9.25 4.23
CA GLU A 181 -4.60 9.29 3.83
C GLU A 181 -4.77 9.89 2.42
N ASN A 182 -5.42 9.13 1.53
CA ASN A 182 -5.82 9.58 0.21
C ASN A 182 -6.69 10.84 0.28
N ASN A 183 -6.55 11.72 -0.70
CA ASN A 183 -7.31 12.95 -0.76
C ASN A 183 -7.67 13.31 -2.20
N CYS A 184 -8.88 12.94 -2.61
CA CYS A 184 -9.48 13.34 -3.89
C CYS A 184 -10.00 14.80 -3.88
N GLY A 185 -9.24 15.72 -3.29
CA GLY A 185 -9.58 17.13 -3.20
C GLY A 185 -9.61 17.79 -4.58
N ILE A 186 -10.75 18.35 -4.97
CA ILE A 186 -10.87 19.21 -6.15
C ILE A 186 -9.90 20.38 -5.96
N GLU A 187 -8.85 20.47 -6.77
CA GLU A 187 -8.15 21.74 -6.97
C GLU A 187 -9.12 22.71 -7.64
N GLU A 188 -9.88 23.48 -6.84
CA GLU A 188 -10.44 24.75 -7.31
C GLU A 188 -9.24 25.64 -7.66
N ILE A 189 -8.87 25.64 -8.94
CA ILE A 189 -8.05 26.70 -9.51
C ILE A 189 -8.84 27.99 -9.29
N GLN A 190 -8.44 28.79 -8.30
CA GLN A 190 -8.88 30.18 -8.20
C GLN A 190 -8.30 30.93 -9.39
N GLU A 191 -9.05 30.98 -10.51
CA GLU A 191 -8.94 32.09 -11.44
C GLU A 191 -9.44 33.36 -10.74
N GLU A 192 -8.57 33.99 -9.94
CA GLU A 192 -8.77 35.39 -9.57
C GLU A 192 -8.00 36.27 -10.57
N ILE A 193 -8.68 36.53 -11.69
CA ILE A 193 -8.42 37.71 -12.49
C ILE A 193 -8.93 38.90 -11.68
N THR A 194 -8.04 39.64 -11.03
CA THR A 194 -8.35 41.01 -10.56
C THR A 194 -7.43 41.99 -11.24
N GLU A 195 -7.95 42.55 -12.35
CA GLU A 195 -7.59 43.86 -12.85
C GLU A 195 -7.62 44.86 -11.69
N THR A 196 -6.46 45.43 -11.37
CA THR A 196 -6.40 46.64 -10.54
C THR A 196 -6.09 47.83 -11.44
N GLU A 197 -7.10 48.68 -11.56
CA GLU A 197 -7.02 50.00 -12.18
C GLU A 197 -5.88 50.82 -11.58
N SER A 198 -4.98 51.29 -12.45
CA SER A 198 -3.98 52.29 -12.15
C SER A 198 -4.60 53.69 -12.20
N PRO A 199 -4.39 54.57 -11.21
CA PRO A 199 -4.73 55.97 -11.35
C PRO A 199 -3.63 56.70 -12.14
N GLU A 200 -4.08 57.25 -13.25
CA GLU A 200 -3.48 58.26 -14.12
C GLU A 200 -2.78 59.39 -13.32
N ILE A 201 -1.47 59.56 -13.52
CA ILE A 201 -0.79 60.86 -13.33
C ILE A 201 -0.01 61.15 -14.61
N VAL A 202 -0.34 62.32 -15.17
CA VAL A 202 0.10 62.88 -16.44
C VAL A 202 1.38 63.70 -16.27
N GLU A 203 2.29 63.55 -17.25
CA GLU A 203 3.42 64.41 -17.68
C GLU A 203 4.56 64.61 -16.66
N ASP A 204 5.84 64.43 -17.02
CA ASP A 204 6.51 65.09 -18.14
C ASP A 204 7.78 64.33 -18.57
N SER A 205 8.07 64.51 -19.86
CA SER A 205 9.17 64.02 -20.69
C SER A 205 10.58 64.20 -20.14
N ASN A 206 11.45 63.18 -20.31
CA ASN A 206 12.74 63.34 -20.99
C ASN A 206 13.51 62.01 -21.17
N GLU A 207 13.96 61.83 -22.42
CA GLU A 207 15.16 61.15 -22.91
C GLU A 207 15.66 59.83 -22.29
N ILE A 208 15.65 58.80 -23.16
CA ILE A 208 16.51 57.62 -23.12
C ILE A 208 17.88 58.02 -23.67
N LEU A 209 18.99 57.70 -22.98
CA LEU A 209 20.11 56.89 -23.48
C LEU A 209 21.35 56.99 -22.57
N GLU A 210 21.85 55.79 -22.25
CA GLU A 210 23.25 55.38 -22.08
C GLU A 210 24.13 55.97 -20.95
N GLU A 211 24.57 55.08 -20.04
CA GLU A 211 25.98 54.73 -19.78
C GLU A 211 26.01 53.66 -18.64
N VAL A 212 26.02 52.36 -18.94
CA VAL A 212 27.20 51.47 -19.00
C VAL A 212 28.26 51.75 -17.93
N ILE A 213 28.26 50.99 -16.84
CA ILE A 213 29.52 50.60 -16.16
C ILE A 213 29.46 49.10 -15.85
N SER A 214 30.10 48.37 -16.75
CA SER A 214 30.78 47.09 -16.57
C SER A 214 31.69 47.07 -15.36
N ASN A 215 31.81 45.92 -14.69
CA ASN A 215 33.07 45.50 -14.09
C ASN A 215 33.19 43.97 -14.15
N GLU A 216 33.87 43.51 -15.21
CA GLU A 216 34.70 42.31 -15.20
C GLU A 216 35.96 42.59 -14.39
N ILE A 217 36.46 41.61 -13.63
CA ILE A 217 37.90 41.46 -13.37
C ILE A 217 38.26 39.97 -13.47
N GLU A 218 39.12 39.66 -14.44
CA GLU A 218 39.79 38.39 -14.71
C GLU A 218 41.05 38.17 -13.83
N VAL A 219 41.24 36.90 -13.45
CA VAL A 219 42.44 36.03 -13.57
C VAL A 219 43.81 36.49 -13.01
N SER A 220 44.43 35.59 -12.22
CA SER A 220 45.82 35.14 -12.45
C SER A 220 46.13 33.81 -11.74
N GLU A 221 46.57 32.83 -12.53
CA GLU A 221 47.26 31.59 -12.11
C GLU A 221 48.73 31.84 -11.74
N GLU A 222 49.33 30.81 -11.12
CA GLU A 222 50.77 30.48 -11.06
C GLU A 222 51.53 30.86 -9.77
N ILE A 223 51.91 29.86 -8.95
CA ILE A 223 53.30 29.37 -8.78
C ILE A 223 53.34 28.25 -7.73
N GLU A 224 54.07 27.20 -8.09
CA GLU A 224 54.39 25.95 -7.39
C GLU A 224 55.65 26.10 -6.50
N GLU A 225 55.82 25.14 -5.58
CA GLU A 225 57.05 24.76 -4.85
C GLU A 225 57.59 25.54 -3.63
N ASP A 226 58.12 24.73 -2.69
CA ASP A 226 58.96 25.01 -1.52
C ASP A 226 58.31 25.45 -0.19
N VAL A 227 57.95 24.48 0.67
CA VAL A 227 58.66 24.21 1.94
C VAL A 227 58.44 22.75 2.37
N LYS A 228 59.41 21.89 2.04
CA LYS A 228 59.65 20.60 2.69
C LYS A 228 60.84 20.75 3.64
N LYS A 229 60.60 20.80 4.95
CA LYS A 229 61.53 20.51 6.08
C LYS A 229 60.77 20.85 7.37
N GLU A 230 60.30 19.88 8.15
CA GLU A 230 61.09 19.18 9.17
C GLU A 230 60.35 17.86 9.51
N LEU A 231 60.85 16.72 9.05
CA LEU A 231 61.50 15.69 9.87
C LEU A 231 60.59 15.08 10.95
N THR A 232 60.00 13.91 10.68
CA THR A 232 60.57 12.55 10.89
C THR A 232 60.17 11.94 12.22
N GLY A 233 59.50 10.80 12.13
CA GLY A 233 59.52 9.80 13.19
C GLY A 233 58.17 9.10 13.34
N LEU A 234 57.93 8.08 12.53
CA LEU A 234 57.53 6.74 13.00
C LEU A 234 57.22 5.86 11.78
N SER A 235 58.14 4.94 11.53
CA SER A 235 57.98 3.73 10.73
C SER A 235 56.87 2.84 11.31
N ILE A 236 55.94 2.40 10.46
CA ILE A 236 55.15 1.19 10.68
C ILE A 236 55.18 0.37 9.39
N GLU A 237 55.44 -0.91 9.58
CA GLU A 237 55.72 -1.96 8.61
C GLU A 237 54.51 -2.27 7.70
N GLU A 238 54.78 -2.54 6.43
CA GLU A 238 53.83 -3.20 5.53
C GLU A 238 53.76 -4.68 5.90
N ASP A 239 52.61 -5.12 6.43
CA ASP A 239 52.34 -6.54 6.65
C ASP A 239 51.33 -7.10 5.63
N LYS A 240 51.69 -8.28 5.15
CA LYS A 240 51.13 -9.11 4.09
C LYS A 240 49.75 -9.69 4.49
N PRO A 241 48.83 -9.98 3.54
CA PRO A 241 47.49 -10.45 3.88
C PRO A 241 47.50 -11.83 4.56
N GLU A 242 46.84 -11.91 5.70
CA GLU A 242 46.64 -13.12 6.52
C GLU A 242 45.47 -13.96 5.97
N ASN A 243 45.70 -15.27 5.92
CA ASN A 243 44.80 -16.28 5.36
C ASN A 243 43.67 -16.60 6.37
N ILE A 244 42.44 -16.18 6.09
CA ILE A 244 41.27 -16.56 6.90
C ILE A 244 40.77 -17.93 6.43
N GLU A 245 41.07 -18.96 7.22
CA GLU A 245 40.52 -20.31 7.05
C GLU A 245 39.04 -20.31 7.48
N LEU A 246 38.13 -20.22 6.51
CA LEU A 246 36.69 -20.42 6.74
C LEU A 246 36.43 -21.91 7.03
N SER A 247 36.05 -22.23 8.26
CA SER A 247 35.53 -23.56 8.59
C SER A 247 34.15 -23.74 7.94
N ILE A 248 34.10 -24.49 6.85
CA ILE A 248 32.86 -24.86 6.18
C ILE A 248 32.04 -25.75 7.12
N ILE A 249 30.90 -25.25 7.61
CA ILE A 249 29.92 -26.06 8.32
C ILE A 249 29.27 -27.00 7.29
N LYS A 250 29.66 -28.29 7.30
CA LYS A 250 28.96 -29.33 6.56
C LYS A 250 27.64 -29.66 7.27
N LEU A 251 26.54 -29.11 6.79
CA LEU A 251 25.22 -29.57 7.18
C LEU A 251 24.95 -30.94 6.54
N ASN A 252 24.77 -31.97 7.38
CA ASN A 252 24.42 -33.31 6.96
C ASN A 252 22.89 -33.42 6.87
N PRO A 253 22.30 -33.79 5.71
CA PRO A 253 20.84 -33.79 5.52
C PRO A 253 20.08 -34.92 6.25
N LYS A 254 20.68 -35.56 7.26
CA LYS A 254 20.10 -36.72 7.97
C LYS A 254 19.63 -36.46 9.40
N ASP A 255 19.78 -35.23 9.91
CA ASP A 255 19.41 -34.90 11.30
C ASP A 255 18.19 -33.98 11.43
N ILE A 256 17.43 -33.73 10.36
CA ILE A 256 16.10 -33.09 10.48
C ILE A 256 15.06 -34.20 10.62
N LYS A 257 14.85 -34.65 11.87
CA LYS A 257 13.56 -35.24 12.26
C LYS A 257 12.68 -34.10 12.74
N THR A 258 11.86 -33.55 11.86
CA THR A 258 10.72 -32.75 12.27
C THR A 258 9.67 -33.71 12.85
N GLU A 259 9.47 -33.61 14.16
CA GLU A 259 8.34 -34.20 14.84
C GLU A 259 7.05 -33.67 14.21
N GLU A 260 6.13 -34.60 13.92
CA GLU A 260 4.78 -34.31 13.51
C GLU A 260 4.08 -33.49 14.58
N ASN A 261 3.70 -32.25 14.26
CA ASN A 261 2.64 -31.58 14.98
C ASN A 261 1.72 -30.85 13.99
N LYS A 262 0.94 -31.64 13.25
CA LYS A 262 -0.28 -31.13 12.60
C LYS A 262 -1.33 -30.96 13.68
N GLU A 263 -1.27 -29.85 14.40
CA GLU A 263 -2.42 -29.38 15.15
C GLU A 263 -3.43 -28.84 14.12
N TYR A 264 -4.34 -29.72 13.68
CA TYR A 264 -5.49 -29.34 12.86
C TYR A 264 -6.40 -28.43 13.69
N LEU A 265 -6.13 -27.12 13.63
CA LEU A 265 -7.00 -26.09 14.14
C LEU A 265 -8.25 -25.97 13.24
N GLY A 266 -9.26 -26.78 13.57
CA GLY A 266 -10.61 -26.28 13.78
C GLY A 266 -11.49 -25.90 12.59
N ILE A 267 -11.35 -26.49 11.40
CA ILE A 267 -12.39 -26.41 10.35
C ILE A 267 -13.71 -27.07 10.83
N GLU A 268 -13.62 -28.00 11.78
CA GLU A 268 -14.77 -28.65 12.45
C GLU A 268 -15.68 -27.65 13.19
N SER A 269 -15.15 -26.51 13.65
CA SER A 269 -15.93 -25.56 14.46
C SER A 269 -17.04 -24.91 13.62
N TYR A 270 -16.70 -24.36 12.45
CA TYR A 270 -17.66 -23.66 11.59
C TYR A 270 -18.67 -24.61 10.95
N ALA A 271 -18.23 -25.81 10.56
CA ALA A 271 -19.13 -26.85 10.06
C ALA A 271 -20.10 -27.33 11.15
N MET A 272 -19.63 -27.50 12.40
CA MET A 272 -20.47 -27.86 13.53
C MET A 272 -21.49 -26.75 13.84
N TYR A 273 -21.08 -25.48 13.93
CA TYR A 273 -22.01 -24.38 14.21
C TYR A 273 -23.03 -24.19 13.08
N GLY A 274 -22.62 -24.36 11.81
CA GLY A 274 -23.52 -24.37 10.66
C GLY A 274 -24.55 -25.50 10.74
N PHE A 275 -24.12 -26.71 11.08
CA PHE A 275 -25.01 -27.87 11.23
C PHE A 275 -25.96 -27.71 12.42
N VAL A 276 -25.48 -27.24 13.57
CA VAL A 276 -26.31 -26.97 14.76
C VAL A 276 -27.35 -25.90 14.46
N SER A 277 -26.97 -24.81 13.79
CA SER A 277 -27.90 -23.75 13.36
C SER A 277 -28.96 -24.30 12.40
N PHE A 278 -28.55 -25.13 11.43
CA PHE A 278 -29.47 -25.79 10.50
C PHE A 278 -30.45 -26.74 11.21
N CYS A 279 -29.99 -27.52 12.18
CA CYS A 279 -30.86 -28.38 12.99
C CYS A 279 -31.87 -27.56 13.81
N ILE A 280 -31.44 -26.45 14.42
CA ILE A 280 -32.34 -25.55 15.16
C ILE A 280 -33.41 -24.98 14.21
N LEU A 281 -33.02 -24.53 13.00
CA LEU A 281 -33.96 -24.05 11.98
C LEU A 281 -35.01 -25.12 11.63
N LEU A 282 -34.61 -26.37 11.42
CA LEU A 282 -35.53 -27.48 11.13
C LEU A 282 -36.50 -27.75 12.28
N THR A 283 -36.04 -27.71 13.53
CA THR A 283 -36.93 -27.89 14.70
C THR A 283 -37.98 -26.77 14.80
N ILE A 284 -37.59 -25.53 14.52
CA ILE A 284 -38.49 -24.39 14.49
C ILE A 284 -39.54 -24.56 13.38
N LEU A 285 -39.11 -24.91 12.17
CA LEU A 285 -40.00 -25.17 11.03
C LEU A 285 -40.98 -26.33 11.31
N PHE A 286 -40.52 -27.38 12.00
CA PHE A 286 -41.37 -28.50 12.40
C PHE A 286 -42.46 -28.08 13.41
N ILE A 287 -42.11 -27.26 14.40
CA ILE A 287 -43.06 -26.73 15.39
C ILE A 287 -44.10 -25.83 14.68
N PHE A 288 -43.67 -24.96 13.75
CA PHE A 288 -44.58 -24.13 12.95
C PHE A 288 -45.53 -24.98 12.10
N ARG A 289 -45.01 -26.03 11.46
CA ARG A 289 -45.84 -26.96 10.68
C ARG A 289 -46.86 -27.65 11.57
N LYS A 290 -46.46 -28.19 12.73
CA LYS A 290 -47.37 -28.85 13.69
C LYS A 290 -48.46 -27.91 14.21
N ASN A 291 -48.11 -26.67 14.53
CA ASN A 291 -49.07 -25.65 14.98
C ASN A 291 -50.04 -25.20 13.89
N LYS A 292 -49.69 -25.37 12.60
CA LYS A 292 -50.59 -25.14 11.46
C LYS A 292 -51.62 -26.28 11.31
N PHE A 293 -51.23 -27.53 11.59
CA PHE A 293 -52.15 -28.68 11.52
C PHE A 293 -53.15 -28.72 12.69
N ASN A 294 -52.70 -28.42 13.93
CA ASN A 294 -53.58 -28.44 15.10
C ASN A 294 -54.68 -27.34 15.10
N LYS A 295 -54.57 -26.33 14.22
CA LYS A 295 -55.60 -25.29 14.04
C LYS A 295 -56.70 -25.68 13.06
N ASN A 296 -56.57 -26.82 12.37
CA ASN A 296 -57.51 -27.29 11.35
C ASN A 296 -58.45 -28.41 11.86
N GLU A 297 -58.35 -28.82 13.13
CA GLU A 297 -59.21 -29.87 13.72
C GLU A 297 -60.27 -29.37 14.71
N PHE A 298 -60.41 -28.05 14.87
CA PHE A 298 -61.53 -27.44 15.59
C PHE A 298 -62.20 -26.35 14.74
N ASN A 299 -62.90 -26.80 13.69
CA ASN A 299 -64.00 -26.10 13.03
C ASN A 299 -64.97 -27.14 12.48
#